data_AF-A0A5A7TE61-F1
#
_entry.id   AF-A0A5A7TE61-F1
#
_cell.length_a   1.000
_cell.length_b   1.000
_cell.length_c   1.000
_cell.angle_alpha   90.00
_cell.angle_beta   90.00
_cell.angle_gamma   90.00
#
_symmetry.space_group_name_H-M   'P 1'
#
loop_
_entity.id
_entity.type
_entity.pdbx_description
1 polymer ?
#
loop_
_entity_poly.entity_id
_entity_poly.type
_entity_poly.pdbx_seq_one_letter_code
_entity_poly.pdbx_strand_id
1 'polypeptide(L)'
;MSIFEEMVAMFLHMVAHDVKNRVIQWEFMRSGETISRHFNMVLLIVIRLHDELLKKPQPVNNDCTDQRWRWFENCLGALDGTYIKVNIPARSAADSRILRDAISRPNGLKVPKGYYYLVDVGYPNADGFLAPYRGQCYHLQEWRGAENAPSPSKEFFNMKHSSARNIIERAFSVLKGRWAILRGKHTTL
;
A
#
# COMPACT_ATOMS: atom_id res chain seq x y z
N MET A 1 5.72 17.50 -29.52
CA MET A 1 5.80 17.18 -28.08
C MET A 1 6.63 18.27 -27.43
N SER A 2 6.09 18.98 -26.46
CA SER A 2 6.85 19.96 -25.67
C SER A 2 7.91 19.27 -24.81
N ILE A 3 8.92 20.01 -24.34
CA ILE A 3 9.94 19.46 -23.43
C ILE A 3 9.27 18.90 -22.17
N PHE A 4 8.24 19.57 -21.65
CA PHE A 4 7.49 19.10 -20.48
C PHE A 4 6.76 17.78 -20.76
N GLU A 5 6.05 17.68 -21.89
CA GLU A 5 5.38 16.44 -22.30
C GLU A 5 6.38 15.30 -22.49
N GLU A 6 7.55 15.60 -23.07
CA GLU A 6 8.64 14.63 -23.26
C GLU A 6 9.15 14.11 -21.92
N MET A 7 9.42 15.00 -20.95
CA MET A 7 9.84 14.65 -19.60
C MET A 7 8.85 13.71 -18.92
N VAL A 8 7.55 14.07 -18.97
CA VAL A 8 6.48 13.26 -18.37
C VAL A 8 6.34 11.92 -19.10
N ALA A 9 6.42 11.91 -20.42
CA ALA A 9 6.35 10.68 -21.22
C ALA A 9 7.49 9.70 -20.87
N MET A 10 8.74 10.19 -20.77
CA MET A 10 9.88 9.38 -20.34
C MET A 10 9.69 8.83 -18.93
N PHE A 11 9.28 9.68 -17.99
CA PHE A 11 9.04 9.26 -16.60
C PHE A 11 7.96 8.17 -16.55
N LEU A 12 6.81 8.41 -17.17
CA LEU A 12 5.69 7.47 -17.22
C LEU A 12 6.07 6.16 -17.89
N HIS A 13 6.80 6.20 -19.01
CA HIS A 13 7.28 4.99 -19.67
C HIS A 13 8.15 4.17 -18.72
N MET A 14 9.13 4.80 -18.07
CA MET A 14 10.03 4.13 -17.13
C MET A 14 9.28 3.46 -15.98
N VAL A 15 8.33 4.14 -15.33
CA VAL A 15 7.60 3.58 -14.18
C VAL A 15 6.50 2.60 -14.60
N ALA A 16 5.86 2.80 -15.75
CA ALA A 16 4.80 1.92 -16.26
C ALA A 16 5.35 0.58 -16.73
N HIS A 17 6.56 0.57 -17.32
CA HIS A 17 7.15 -0.62 -17.92
C HIS A 17 8.37 -1.17 -17.16
N ASP A 18 8.80 -0.52 -16.07
CA ASP A 18 10.03 -0.86 -15.31
C ASP A 18 11.30 -0.91 -16.19
N VAL A 19 11.32 -0.11 -17.26
CA VAL A 19 12.46 -0.07 -18.18
C VAL A 19 13.56 0.83 -17.63
N LYS A 20 14.80 0.48 -17.95
CA LYS A 20 15.97 1.24 -17.51
C LYS A 20 16.26 2.38 -18.48
N ASN A 21 16.99 3.38 -18.00
CA ASN A 21 17.41 4.56 -18.77
C ASN A 21 17.93 4.20 -20.18
N ARG A 22 18.72 3.12 -20.31
CA ARG A 22 19.24 2.64 -21.60
C ARG A 22 18.15 2.36 -22.66
N VAL A 23 16.98 1.87 -22.26
CA VAL A 23 15.87 1.60 -23.20
C VAL A 23 15.31 2.92 -23.74
N ILE A 24 15.09 3.88 -22.84
CA ILE A 24 14.54 5.20 -23.15
C ILE A 24 15.47 6.03 -24.05
N GLN A 25 16.78 5.84 -23.94
CA GLN A 25 17.76 6.50 -24.82
C GLN A 25 17.46 6.27 -26.30
N TRP A 26 17.11 5.03 -26.66
CA TRP A 26 16.81 4.66 -28.04
C TRP A 26 15.43 5.15 -28.49
N GLU A 27 14.44 5.16 -27.59
CA GLU A 27 13.07 5.54 -27.94
C GLU A 27 12.90 7.06 -28.10
N PHE A 28 13.56 7.85 -27.25
CA PHE A 28 13.44 9.32 -27.26
C PHE A 28 14.65 10.00 -27.89
N MET A 29 15.67 9.25 -28.34
CA MET A 29 16.90 9.77 -28.94
C MET A 29 17.60 10.81 -28.03
N ARG A 30 17.62 10.54 -26.73
CA ARG A 30 18.23 11.41 -25.70
C ARG A 30 19.41 10.74 -25.03
N SER A 31 20.36 11.56 -24.56
CA SER A 31 21.45 11.07 -23.73
C SER A 31 20.93 10.56 -22.38
N GLY A 32 21.63 9.60 -21.79
CA GLY A 32 21.26 9.05 -20.48
C GLY A 32 21.26 10.08 -19.37
N GLU A 33 22.15 11.08 -19.45
CA GLU A 33 22.18 12.20 -18.51
C GLU A 33 20.88 13.02 -18.58
N THR A 34 20.42 13.34 -19.79
CA THR A 34 19.16 14.08 -20.00
C THR A 34 17.96 13.30 -19.47
N ILE A 35 17.89 12.00 -19.73
CA ILE A 35 16.82 11.13 -19.21
C ILE A 35 16.84 11.12 -17.68
N SER A 36 18.01 10.94 -17.06
CA SER A 36 18.14 10.97 -15.60
C SER A 36 17.70 12.30 -15.01
N ARG A 37 18.06 13.42 -15.63
CA ARG A 37 17.66 14.76 -15.18
C ARG A 37 16.14 14.93 -15.27
N HIS A 38 15.56 14.57 -16.40
CA HIS A 38 14.11 14.66 -16.63
C HIS A 38 13.33 13.77 -15.67
N PHE A 39 13.77 12.53 -15.47
CA PHE A 39 13.16 11.61 -14.51
C PHE A 39 13.15 12.20 -13.09
N ASN A 40 14.28 12.71 -12.62
CA ASN A 40 14.37 13.28 -11.26
C ASN A 40 13.56 14.57 -11.10
N MET A 41 13.47 15.41 -12.14
CA MET A 41 12.61 16.60 -12.12
C MET A 41 11.13 16.22 -11.97
N VAL A 42 10.66 15.27 -12.79
CA VAL A 42 9.26 14.81 -12.71
C VAL A 42 9.00 14.13 -11.37
N LEU A 43 9.92 13.28 -10.88
CA LEU A 43 9.81 12.65 -9.57
C LEU A 43 9.66 13.68 -8.44
N LEU A 44 10.48 14.73 -8.44
CA LEU A 44 10.42 15.79 -7.44
C LEU A 44 9.07 16.52 -7.48
N ILE A 45 8.54 16.79 -8.67
CA ILE A 45 7.22 17.42 -8.83
C ILE A 45 6.13 16.50 -8.28
N VAL A 46 6.15 15.22 -8.62
CA VAL A 46 5.19 14.23 -8.10
C VAL A 46 5.25 14.14 -6.58
N ILE A 47 6.44 14.15 -5.98
CA ILE A 47 6.60 14.18 -4.52
C ILE A 47 6.04 15.46 -3.91
N ARG A 48 6.25 16.62 -4.55
CA ARG A 48 5.70 17.90 -4.06
C ARG A 48 4.18 17.96 -4.15
N LEU A 49 3.60 17.35 -5.18
CA LEU A 49 2.15 17.28 -5.38
C LEU A 49 1.47 16.20 -4.54
N HIS A 50 2.21 15.42 -3.74
CA HIS A 50 1.62 14.28 -3.02
C HIS A 50 0.48 14.70 -2.08
N ASP A 51 0.55 15.88 -1.45
CA ASP A 51 -0.51 16.39 -0.57
C ASP A 51 -1.82 16.72 -1.31
N GLU A 52 -1.72 17.02 -2.61
CA GLU A 52 -2.88 17.28 -3.48
C GLU A 52 -3.40 15.99 -4.11
N LEU A 53 -2.49 15.07 -4.49
CA LEU A 53 -2.80 13.81 -5.16
C LEU A 53 -3.32 12.73 -4.20
N LEU A 54 -2.87 12.74 -2.94
CA LEU A 54 -3.21 11.74 -1.95
C LEU A 54 -4.19 12.30 -0.92
N LYS A 55 -5.36 11.69 -0.86
CA LYS A 55 -6.37 12.05 0.14
C LYS A 55 -5.85 11.69 1.54
N LYS A 56 -5.93 12.66 2.47
CA LYS A 56 -5.66 12.40 3.89
C LYS A 56 -6.69 11.42 4.44
N PRO A 57 -6.26 10.41 5.20
CA PRO A 57 -7.17 9.43 5.79
C PRO A 57 -8.12 10.12 6.76
N GLN A 58 -9.41 9.79 6.67
CA GLN A 58 -10.42 10.26 7.59
C GLN A 58 -10.87 9.08 8.46
N PRO A 59 -11.04 9.29 9.77
CA PRO A 59 -11.47 8.22 10.66
C PRO A 59 -12.89 7.78 10.32
N VAL A 60 -13.14 6.49 10.45
CA VAL A 60 -14.49 5.94 10.42
C VAL A 60 -15.28 6.47 11.61
N ASN A 61 -16.39 7.14 11.31
CA ASN A 61 -17.32 7.66 12.31
C ASN A 61 -18.39 6.63 12.70
N ASN A 62 -19.06 6.86 13.83
CA ASN A 62 -20.10 6.00 14.39
C ASN A 62 -21.36 5.88 13.53
N ASP A 63 -21.62 6.85 12.67
CA ASP A 63 -22.72 6.86 11.72
C ASP A 63 -22.35 6.28 10.34
N CYS A 64 -21.17 5.66 10.22
CA CYS A 64 -20.71 5.07 8.95
C CYS A 64 -21.69 3.99 8.45
N THR A 65 -22.22 4.20 7.24
CA THR A 65 -23.16 3.28 6.59
C THR A 65 -22.47 2.20 5.75
N ASP A 66 -21.16 2.35 5.50
CA ASP A 66 -20.38 1.38 4.72
C ASP A 66 -20.31 0.04 5.49
N GLN A 67 -20.87 -1.02 4.88
CA GLN A 67 -20.97 -2.34 5.51
C GLN A 67 -19.61 -2.97 5.89
N ARG A 68 -18.51 -2.51 5.29
CA ARG A 68 -17.15 -2.97 5.55
C ARG A 68 -16.53 -2.20 6.71
N TRP A 69 -16.65 -0.87 6.68
CA TRP A 69 -15.95 0.00 7.62
C TRP A 69 -16.73 0.27 8.92
N ARG A 70 -18.07 0.21 8.92
CA ARG A 70 -18.93 0.53 10.09
C ARG A 70 -18.62 -0.21 11.39
N TRP A 71 -17.85 -1.29 11.32
CA TRP A 71 -17.46 -2.11 12.48
C TRP A 71 -16.16 -1.63 13.13
N PHE A 72 -15.48 -0.63 12.54
CA PHE A 72 -14.15 -0.19 12.92
C PHE A 72 -14.14 1.32 13.23
N GLU A 73 -14.85 1.73 14.28
CA GLU A 73 -14.82 3.12 14.76
C GLU A 73 -13.38 3.60 14.98
N ASN A 74 -13.09 4.86 14.61
CA ASN A 74 -11.77 5.50 14.69
C ASN A 74 -10.68 4.86 13.80
N CYS A 75 -11.04 3.92 12.92
CA CYS A 75 -10.10 3.37 11.96
C CYS A 75 -9.77 4.39 10.86
N LEU A 76 -8.49 4.57 10.55
CA LEU A 76 -8.00 5.46 9.49
C LEU A 76 -7.88 4.75 8.13
N GLY A 77 -7.97 3.43 8.12
CA GLY A 77 -7.85 2.60 6.93
C GLY A 77 -7.14 1.27 7.22
N ALA A 78 -6.67 0.63 6.15
CA ALA A 78 -5.88 -0.59 6.24
C ALA A 78 -4.48 -0.38 5.66
N LEU A 79 -3.48 -1.00 6.28
CA LEU A 79 -2.10 -1.03 5.82
C LEU A 79 -1.74 -2.45 5.42
N ASP A 80 -1.25 -2.58 4.21
CA ASP A 80 -0.75 -3.82 3.65
C ASP A 80 0.78 -3.83 3.67
N GLY A 81 1.38 -5.02 3.76
CA GLY A 81 2.83 -5.21 3.73
C GLY A 81 3.47 -4.38 2.61
N THR A 82 4.53 -3.63 2.93
CA THR A 82 5.01 -2.54 2.07
C THR A 82 5.46 -3.03 0.69
N TYR A 83 4.79 -2.54 -0.36
CA TYR A 83 5.05 -2.86 -1.77
C TYR A 83 6.28 -2.17 -2.39
N ILE A 84 6.97 -1.33 -1.62
CA ILE A 84 8.16 -0.62 -2.06
C ILE A 84 9.38 -1.42 -1.58
N LYS A 85 10.19 -1.91 -2.53
CA LYS A 85 11.46 -2.59 -2.23
C LYS A 85 12.41 -1.61 -1.52
N VAL A 86 12.44 -1.66 -0.20
CA VAL A 86 13.53 -1.09 0.59
C VAL A 86 14.64 -2.14 0.62
N ASN A 87 15.87 -1.79 0.27
CA ASN A 87 17.01 -2.70 0.40
C ASN A 87 17.26 -2.95 1.90
N ILE A 88 16.66 -4.02 2.42
CA ILE A 88 16.84 -4.49 3.79
C ILE A 88 17.47 -5.90 3.71
N PRO A 89 18.55 -6.19 4.47
CA PRO A 89 19.19 -7.50 4.47
C PRO A 89 18.21 -8.66 4.76
N ALA A 90 18.31 -9.71 3.95
CA ALA A 90 17.26 -10.69 3.62
C ALA A 90 16.99 -11.82 4.64
N ARG A 91 16.96 -11.56 5.95
CA ARG A 91 16.56 -12.59 6.93
C ARG A 91 15.18 -12.30 7.51
N SER A 92 14.14 -12.97 7.01
CA SER A 92 12.75 -13.10 7.48
C SER A 92 12.35 -12.30 8.74
N ALA A 93 11.67 -11.16 8.52
CA ALA A 93 10.73 -10.42 9.39
C ALA A 93 10.61 -8.98 8.83
N ALA A 94 10.20 -8.85 7.57
CA ALA A 94 10.30 -7.59 6.82
C ALA A 94 9.24 -6.57 7.29
N ASP A 95 7.98 -6.99 7.41
CA ASP A 95 6.86 -6.06 7.62
C ASP A 95 6.91 -5.34 8.97
N SER A 96 7.22 -6.07 10.05
CA SER A 96 7.31 -5.47 11.39
C SER A 96 8.55 -4.58 11.59
N ARG A 97 9.61 -4.79 10.79
CA ARG A 97 10.79 -3.91 10.78
C ARG A 97 10.57 -2.68 9.91
N ILE A 98 9.94 -2.85 8.76
CA ILE A 98 9.55 -1.74 7.89
C ILE A 98 8.58 -0.82 8.63
N LEU A 99 7.60 -1.37 9.38
CA LEU A 99 6.72 -0.54 10.19
C LEU A 99 7.47 0.23 11.26
N ARG A 100 8.37 -0.45 11.98
CA ARG A 100 9.19 0.19 13.01
C ARG A 100 10.05 1.31 12.44
N ASP A 101 10.66 1.10 11.28
CA ASP A 101 11.41 2.13 10.54
C ASP A 101 10.49 3.27 10.08
N ALA A 102 9.31 2.96 9.57
CA ALA A 102 8.34 3.96 9.14
C ALA A 102 7.87 4.85 10.30
N ILE A 103 7.68 4.29 11.50
CA ILE A 103 7.25 5.04 12.69
C ILE A 103 8.40 5.86 13.29
N SER A 104 9.63 5.32 13.28
CA SER A 104 10.81 5.95 13.91
C SER A 104 11.31 7.19 13.17
N ARG A 105 11.02 7.31 11.87
CA ARG A 105 11.40 8.47 11.06
C ARG A 105 10.79 9.77 11.63
N PRO A 106 11.52 10.91 11.58
CA PRO A 106 10.99 12.22 11.99
C PRO A 106 9.70 12.59 11.25
N ASN A 107 9.70 12.42 9.92
CA ASN A 107 8.52 12.59 9.05
C ASN A 107 7.87 11.23 8.72
N GLY A 108 7.94 10.30 9.68
CA GLY A 108 7.44 8.95 9.57
C GLY A 108 5.92 8.83 9.72
N LEU A 109 5.41 7.61 9.64
CA LEU A 109 4.01 7.31 9.92
C LEU A 109 3.68 7.68 11.38
N LYS A 110 2.79 8.66 11.56
CA LYS A 110 2.26 9.06 12.88
C LYS A 110 0.77 8.74 12.93
N VAL A 111 0.37 7.99 13.94
CA VAL A 111 -1.04 7.68 14.20
C VAL A 111 -1.49 8.52 15.40
N PRO A 112 -2.50 9.41 15.26
CA PRO A 112 -2.98 10.20 16.38
C PRO A 112 -3.61 9.30 17.46
N LYS A 113 -3.54 9.73 18.72
CA LYS A 113 -4.05 8.96 19.86
C LYS A 113 -5.56 8.72 19.69
N GLY A 114 -6.00 7.48 19.91
CA GLY A 114 -7.40 7.06 19.76
C GLY A 114 -7.76 6.55 18.37
N TYR A 115 -6.83 6.62 17.40
CA TYR A 115 -7.03 6.13 16.03
C TYR A 115 -6.10 4.96 15.72
N TYR A 116 -6.44 4.17 14.70
CA TYR A 116 -5.63 3.01 14.31
C TYR A 116 -5.80 2.63 12.82
N TYR A 117 -4.87 1.79 12.33
CA TYR A 117 -4.97 1.12 11.04
C TYR A 117 -5.17 -0.39 11.21
N LEU A 118 -5.94 -1.01 10.32
CA LEU A 118 -6.01 -2.47 10.20
C LEU A 118 -4.73 -2.99 9.53
N VAL A 119 -4.04 -3.95 10.17
CA VAL A 119 -2.75 -4.49 9.70
C VAL A 119 -2.79 -6.01 9.53
N ASP A 120 -1.79 -6.59 8.88
CA ASP A 120 -1.70 -8.04 8.68
C ASP A 120 -1.39 -8.79 9.97
N VAL A 121 -1.65 -10.08 9.96
CA VAL A 121 -1.35 -11.00 11.08
C VAL A 121 0.14 -10.98 11.49
N GLY A 122 1.03 -10.62 10.55
CA GLY A 122 2.48 -10.49 10.76
C GLY A 122 2.89 -9.25 11.56
N TYR A 123 1.98 -8.30 11.77
CA TYR A 123 2.23 -7.09 12.55
C TYR A 123 1.88 -7.30 14.03
N PRO A 124 2.60 -6.65 14.95
CA PRO A 124 2.22 -6.65 16.36
C PRO A 124 0.96 -5.79 16.57
N ASN A 125 0.05 -6.25 17.43
CA ASN A 125 -0.97 -5.38 17.99
C ASN A 125 -0.31 -4.36 18.92
N ALA A 126 -0.49 -3.09 18.62
CA ALA A 126 0.08 -1.98 19.37
C ALA A 126 -0.81 -0.74 19.18
N ASP A 127 -0.60 0.29 20.00
CA ASP A 127 -1.29 1.56 19.82
C ASP A 127 -1.12 2.06 18.37
N GLY A 128 -2.25 2.29 17.70
CA GLY A 128 -2.31 2.69 16.30
C GLY A 128 -2.40 1.57 15.27
N PHE A 129 -2.32 0.29 15.66
CA PHE A 129 -2.30 -0.85 14.72
C PHE A 129 -3.10 -2.05 15.24
N LEU A 130 -4.06 -2.52 14.45
CA LEU A 130 -4.98 -3.61 14.80
C LEU A 130 -4.87 -4.78 13.81
N ALA A 131 -4.24 -5.86 14.26
CA ALA A 131 -4.07 -7.13 13.57
C ALA A 131 -5.26 -8.08 13.84
N PRO A 132 -5.53 -9.04 12.94
CA PRO A 132 -6.57 -10.05 13.14
C PRO A 132 -6.24 -11.01 14.30
N TYR A 133 -7.26 -11.69 14.82
CA TYR A 133 -7.05 -12.78 15.77
C TYR A 133 -6.30 -13.95 15.10
N ARG A 134 -5.24 -14.41 15.75
CA ARG A 134 -4.42 -15.54 15.29
C ARG A 134 -5.11 -16.88 15.57
N GLY A 135 -4.87 -17.87 14.70
CA GLY A 135 -5.33 -19.24 14.89
C GLY A 135 -6.84 -19.43 14.68
N GLN A 136 -7.48 -18.54 13.90
CA GLN A 136 -8.90 -18.59 13.52
C GLN A 136 -9.00 -18.37 12.01
N CYS A 137 -10.11 -18.79 11.39
CA CYS A 137 -10.37 -18.55 9.96
C CYS A 137 -10.30 -17.05 9.61
N TYR A 138 -9.74 -16.73 8.44
CA TYR A 138 -9.37 -15.36 8.05
C TYR A 138 -9.61 -15.08 6.55
N HIS A 139 -9.65 -16.10 5.71
CA HIS A 139 -9.82 -15.93 4.27
C HIS A 139 -11.30 -15.87 3.90
N LEU A 140 -11.71 -14.85 3.13
CA LEU A 140 -13.10 -14.68 2.68
C LEU A 140 -13.69 -15.90 1.94
N GLN A 141 -12.84 -16.75 1.36
CA GLN A 141 -13.27 -17.98 0.67
C GLN A 141 -13.82 -19.04 1.64
N GLU A 142 -13.35 -19.03 2.89
CA GLU A 142 -13.76 -19.97 3.95
C GLU A 142 -15.24 -19.76 4.35
N TRP A 143 -15.80 -18.59 4.04
CA TRP A 143 -17.13 -18.13 4.46
C TRP A 143 -18.20 -18.18 3.37
N ARG A 144 -17.96 -18.84 2.22
CA ARG A 144 -18.89 -18.85 1.06
C ARG A 144 -20.08 -19.81 1.19
N GLY A 145 -20.16 -20.65 2.23
CA GLY A 145 -21.23 -21.63 2.46
C GLY A 145 -22.12 -21.28 3.65
N ALA A 146 -23.42 -21.61 3.58
CA ALA A 146 -24.40 -21.35 4.64
C ALA A 146 -24.11 -22.10 5.97
N GLU A 147 -23.32 -23.18 5.91
CA GLU A 147 -22.89 -23.99 7.05
C GLU A 147 -21.66 -23.42 7.78
N ASN A 148 -20.97 -22.44 7.18
CA ASN A 148 -19.74 -21.86 7.71
C ASN A 148 -20.00 -20.52 8.38
N ALA A 149 -21.13 -20.28 9.03
CA ALA A 149 -21.37 -18.99 9.71
C ALA A 149 -20.39 -18.80 10.89
N PRO A 150 -19.73 -17.62 11.04
CA PRO A 150 -18.76 -17.39 12.10
C PRO A 150 -19.46 -17.44 13.46
N SER A 151 -19.19 -18.49 14.23
CA SER A 151 -19.88 -18.80 15.50
C SER A 151 -19.12 -18.28 16.74
N PRO A 152 -17.80 -18.03 16.70
CA PRO A 152 -17.09 -17.20 17.66
C PRO A 152 -17.03 -15.73 17.21
N SER A 153 -17.19 -14.80 18.16
CA SER A 153 -17.01 -13.35 17.94
C SER A 153 -15.68 -12.96 17.28
N LYS A 154 -14.63 -13.77 17.47
CA LYS A 154 -13.31 -13.61 16.84
C LYS A 154 -13.33 -13.88 15.33
N GLU A 155 -14.10 -14.87 14.88
CA GLU A 155 -14.24 -15.19 13.46
C GLU A 155 -15.04 -14.12 12.73
N PHE A 156 -16.10 -13.60 13.37
CA PHE A 156 -16.85 -12.48 12.82
C PHE A 156 -15.96 -11.23 12.67
N PHE A 157 -15.14 -10.93 13.68
CA PHE A 157 -14.15 -9.87 13.59
C PHE A 157 -13.17 -10.08 12.44
N ASN A 158 -12.56 -11.27 12.34
CA ASN A 158 -11.62 -11.62 11.27
C ASN A 158 -12.26 -11.50 9.88
N MET A 159 -13.50 -11.95 9.73
CA MET A 159 -14.27 -11.83 8.48
C MET A 159 -14.45 -10.35 8.09
N LYS A 160 -14.84 -9.48 9.04
CA LYS A 160 -15.00 -8.04 8.76
C LYS A 160 -13.66 -7.37 8.49
N HIS A 161 -12.61 -7.75 9.22
CA HIS A 161 -11.25 -7.24 9.06
C HIS A 161 -10.70 -7.55 7.66
N SER A 162 -10.83 -8.82 7.25
CA SER A 162 -10.49 -9.31 5.91
C SER A 162 -11.30 -8.59 4.81
N SER A 163 -12.59 -8.35 5.04
CA SER A 163 -13.45 -7.61 4.11
C SER A 163 -12.99 -6.15 3.90
N ALA A 164 -12.62 -5.46 4.97
CA ALA A 164 -12.11 -4.09 4.90
C ALA A 164 -10.73 -4.02 4.23
N ARG A 165 -9.83 -4.95 4.56
CA ARG A 165 -8.49 -5.05 3.96
C ARG A 165 -8.48 -5.39 2.48
N ASN A 166 -9.38 -6.25 2.01
CA ASN A 166 -9.47 -6.65 0.61
C ASN A 166 -9.62 -5.46 -0.36
N ILE A 167 -10.14 -4.31 0.09
CA ILE A 167 -10.16 -3.09 -0.74
C ILE A 167 -8.75 -2.64 -1.10
N ILE A 168 -7.84 -2.65 -0.13
CA ILE A 168 -6.46 -2.22 -0.30
C ILE A 168 -5.73 -3.16 -1.23
N GLU A 169 -5.86 -4.48 -1.01
CA GLU A 169 -5.27 -5.49 -1.89
C GLU A 169 -5.76 -5.34 -3.34
N ARG A 170 -7.06 -5.12 -3.54
CA ARG A 170 -7.64 -4.88 -4.87
C ARG A 170 -7.15 -3.58 -5.50
N ALA A 171 -7.06 -2.49 -4.72
CA ALA A 171 -6.54 -1.22 -5.20
C ALA A 171 -5.07 -1.35 -5.65
N PHE A 172 -4.23 -1.99 -4.83
CA PHE A 172 -2.84 -2.28 -5.20
C PHE A 172 -2.74 -3.22 -6.39
N SER A 173 -3.65 -4.19 -6.53
CA SER A 173 -3.70 -5.07 -7.70
C SER A 173 -3.95 -4.30 -9.00
N VAL A 174 -4.86 -3.31 -8.99
CA VAL A 174 -5.08 -2.40 -10.12
C VAL A 174 -3.83 -1.57 -10.40
N LEU A 175 -3.18 -1.03 -9.37
CA LEU A 175 -1.95 -0.26 -9.52
C LEU A 175 -0.81 -1.12 -10.11
N LYS A 176 -0.63 -2.36 -9.63
CA LYS A 176 0.34 -3.32 -10.17
C LYS A 176 0.02 -3.70 -11.62
N GLY A 177 -1.26 -3.75 -11.99
CA GLY A 177 -1.68 -3.95 -13.37
C GLY A 177 -1.18 -2.84 -14.30
N ARG A 178 -1.18 -1.59 -13.83
CA ARG A 178 -0.78 -0.41 -14.62
C ARG A 178 0.70 -0.05 -14.54
N TRP A 179 1.33 -0.25 -13.39
CA TRP A 179 2.69 0.19 -13.10
C TRP A 179 3.59 -1.01 -12.84
N ALA A 180 4.36 -1.43 -13.85
CA ALA A 180 5.24 -2.59 -13.74
C ALA A 180 6.29 -2.45 -12.63
N ILE A 181 6.70 -1.22 -12.30
CA ILE A 181 7.63 -0.96 -11.18
C ILE A 181 7.11 -1.47 -9.84
N LEU A 182 5.78 -1.58 -9.69
CA LEU A 182 5.13 -2.08 -8.48
C LEU A 182 4.98 -3.61 -8.46
N ARG A 183 5.33 -4.31 -9.54
CA ARG A 183 5.21 -5.78 -9.68
C ARG A 183 6.38 -6.56 -9.08
N GLY A 184 7.23 -5.92 -8.26
CA GLY A 184 8.37 -6.58 -7.61
C GLY A 184 7.99 -7.94 -6.99
N LYS A 185 8.90 -8.92 -7.09
CA LYS A 185 8.67 -10.30 -6.63
C LYS A 185 8.28 -10.31 -5.15
N HIS A 186 6.99 -10.46 -4.85
CA HIS A 186 6.59 -11.03 -3.57
C HIS A 186 7.09 -12.47 -3.57
N THR A 187 8.02 -12.79 -2.67
CA THR A 187 8.10 -14.15 -2.17
C THR A 187 6.87 -14.32 -1.31
N THR A 188 5.78 -14.79 -1.93
CA THR A 188 4.66 -15.37 -1.22
C THR A 188 5.23 -16.52 -0.40
N LEU A 189 5.19 -16.42 0.92
CA LEU A 189 5.18 -17.59 1.78
C LEU A 189 3.74 -18.10 1.84
#